data_AF-A0A6C0JY03-F1
#
_entry.id   AF-A0A6C0JY03-F1
#
_cell.length_a   1.000
_cell.length_b   1.000
_cell.length_c   1.000
_cell.angle_alpha   90.00
_cell.angle_beta   90.00
_cell.angle_gamma   90.00
#
_symmetry.space_group_name_H-M   'P 1'
#
loop_
_entity.id
_entity.type
_entity.pdbx_description
1 polymer ?
#
loop_
_entity_poly.entity_id
_entity_poly.type
_entity_poly.pdbx_seq_one_letter_code
_entity_poly.pdbx_strand_id
1 'polypeptide(L)'
;MKFEQWLNNPVRIGECGIQPRKIWLRDFIKKGLYPWIISKGYTWGITESHLRNCIATGLYENRKRHMLASKWDYSFVNEFENEDHKMHFYHIIGTDQWESFWNLWGNMSDLSDDSPRGQDRRIDIQEFIWGQLDLSRSPQTDIVNELLDDMLEDEIDDRRSNRIDIYLQESHD
;
A
#
# COMPACT_ATOMS: atom_id res chain seq x y z
N MET A 1 2.22 13.38 -26.79
CA MET A 1 2.54 11.93 -26.71
C MET A 1 1.31 11.17 -26.25
N LYS A 2 0.83 10.23 -27.09
CA LYS A 2 -0.32 9.35 -26.80
C LYS A 2 0.05 8.23 -25.83
N PHE A 3 -0.94 7.57 -25.22
CA PHE A 3 -0.74 6.51 -24.21
C PHE A 3 0.06 5.34 -24.74
N GLU A 4 -0.33 4.80 -25.90
CA GLU A 4 0.38 3.70 -26.55
C GLU A 4 1.84 4.05 -26.89
N GLN A 5 2.10 5.28 -27.34
CA GLN A 5 3.47 5.75 -27.59
C GLN A 5 4.27 5.80 -26.29
N TRP A 6 3.68 6.33 -25.22
CA TRP A 6 4.33 6.37 -23.90
C TRP A 6 4.65 4.97 -23.37
N LEU A 7 3.76 4.00 -23.52
CA LEU A 7 3.99 2.61 -23.13
C LEU A 7 5.15 1.94 -23.88
N ASN A 8 5.34 2.30 -25.15
CA ASN A 8 6.41 1.76 -25.98
C ASN A 8 7.74 2.52 -25.82
N ASN A 9 7.70 3.72 -25.24
CA ASN A 9 8.92 4.48 -25.02
C ASN A 9 9.86 3.75 -24.04
N PRO A 10 11.16 3.70 -24.34
CA PRO A 10 12.16 3.11 -23.46
C PRO A 10 12.22 3.84 -22.12
N VAL A 11 12.46 3.08 -21.06
CA VAL A 11 12.81 3.55 -19.72
C VAL A 11 14.06 2.84 -19.25
N ARG A 12 14.89 3.58 -18.53
CA ARG A 12 16.01 3.01 -17.80
C ARG A 12 15.49 2.38 -16.52
N ILE A 13 16.00 1.19 -16.20
CA ILE A 13 15.69 0.45 -14.98
C ILE A 13 17.00 0.15 -14.29
N GLY A 14 17.42 1.06 -13.40
CA GLY A 14 18.69 0.97 -12.69
C GLY A 14 19.84 0.54 -13.59
N GLU A 15 20.48 -0.56 -13.20
CA GLU A 15 21.60 -1.21 -13.91
C GLU A 15 21.14 -2.29 -14.91
N CYS A 16 19.87 -2.71 -14.87
CA CYS A 16 19.33 -3.78 -15.71
C CYS A 16 19.14 -3.36 -17.18
N GLY A 17 19.40 -2.09 -17.52
CA GLY A 17 19.39 -1.57 -18.88
C GLY A 17 18.14 -0.78 -19.25
N ILE A 18 17.84 -0.76 -20.55
CA ILE A 18 16.77 0.04 -21.15
C ILE A 18 15.75 -0.90 -21.81
N GLN A 19 14.47 -0.78 -21.45
CA GLN A 19 13.39 -1.51 -22.11
C GLN A 19 12.12 -0.66 -22.22
N PRO A 20 11.17 -1.02 -23.10
CA PRO A 20 9.86 -0.37 -23.15
C PRO A 20 9.12 -0.43 -21.82
N ARG A 21 8.46 0.67 -21.42
CA ARG A 21 7.67 0.76 -20.16
C ARG A 21 6.71 -0.42 -19.99
N LYS A 22 6.02 -0.81 -21.05
CA LYS A 22 5.06 -1.92 -21.01
C LYS A 22 5.67 -3.25 -20.55
N ILE A 23 6.94 -3.49 -20.86
CA ILE A 23 7.64 -4.72 -20.46
C ILE A 23 7.97 -4.65 -18.98
N TRP A 24 8.52 -3.52 -18.52
CA TRP A 24 8.76 -3.30 -17.09
C TRP A 24 7.47 -3.38 -16.28
N LEU A 25 6.40 -2.69 -16.69
CA LEU A 25 5.11 -2.70 -16.00
C LEU A 25 4.54 -4.11 -15.87
N ARG A 26 4.66 -4.92 -16.92
CA ARG A 26 4.24 -6.32 -16.89
C ARG A 26 5.03 -7.10 -15.84
N ASP A 27 6.34 -6.96 -15.83
CA ASP A 27 7.23 -7.70 -14.93
C ASP A 27 7.11 -7.21 -13.48
N PHE A 28 7.03 -5.90 -13.27
CA PHE A 28 6.74 -5.24 -12.00
C PHE A 28 5.49 -5.81 -11.34
N ILE A 29 4.37 -5.87 -12.09
CA ILE A 29 3.13 -6.41 -11.56
C ILE A 29 3.23 -7.92 -11.32
N LYS A 30 3.59 -8.68 -12.36
CA LYS A 30 3.48 -10.15 -12.36
C LYS A 30 4.52 -10.83 -11.47
N LYS A 31 5.72 -10.29 -11.39
CA LYS A 31 6.86 -10.89 -10.66
C LYS A 31 7.18 -10.16 -9.37
N GLY A 32 6.79 -8.89 -9.25
CA GLY A 32 7.04 -8.06 -8.09
C GLY A 32 5.79 -7.90 -7.24
N LEU A 33 5.00 -6.88 -7.57
CA LEU A 33 3.96 -6.34 -6.71
C LEU A 33 2.89 -7.36 -6.32
N TYR A 34 2.33 -8.05 -7.31
CA TYR A 34 1.22 -8.97 -7.10
C TYR A 34 1.60 -10.15 -6.19
N PRO A 35 2.68 -10.93 -6.48
CA PRO A 35 3.10 -12.01 -5.61
C PRO A 35 3.67 -11.52 -4.27
N TRP A 36 4.29 -10.34 -4.22
CA TRP A 36 4.80 -9.78 -2.96
C TRP A 36 3.67 -9.48 -1.97
N ILE A 37 2.57 -8.86 -2.41
CA ILE A 37 1.39 -8.65 -1.56
C ILE A 37 0.80 -9.99 -1.08
N ILE A 38 0.69 -11.00 -1.96
CA ILE A 38 0.22 -12.34 -1.58
C ILE A 38 1.13 -12.97 -0.53
N SER A 39 2.46 -12.79 -0.65
CA SER A 39 3.42 -13.31 0.34
C SER A 39 3.28 -12.69 1.73
N LYS A 40 2.57 -11.56 1.83
CA LYS A 40 2.23 -10.88 3.10
C LYS A 40 0.86 -11.30 3.65
N GLY A 41 0.24 -12.33 3.08
CA GLY A 41 -1.04 -12.88 3.54
C GLY A 41 -2.27 -12.12 3.05
N TYR A 42 -2.12 -11.23 2.06
CA TYR A 42 -3.24 -10.48 1.50
C TYR A 42 -3.77 -11.08 0.20
N THR A 43 -5.06 -10.89 -0.02
CA THR A 43 -5.78 -11.29 -1.23
C THR A 43 -6.11 -10.05 -2.06
N TRP A 44 -5.97 -10.15 -3.37
CA TRP A 44 -6.36 -9.07 -4.29
C TRP A 44 -7.85 -9.13 -4.64
N GLY A 45 -8.54 -7.99 -4.62
CA GLY A 45 -9.90 -7.85 -5.14
C GLY A 45 -9.95 -7.73 -6.67
N ILE A 46 -8.81 -7.45 -7.31
CA ILE A 46 -8.68 -7.24 -8.76
C ILE A 46 -7.63 -8.17 -9.38
N THR A 47 -7.74 -8.39 -10.69
CA THR A 47 -6.78 -9.22 -11.44
C THR A 47 -5.46 -8.49 -11.71
N GLU A 48 -4.37 -9.24 -11.94
CA GLU A 48 -3.07 -8.69 -12.39
C GLU A 48 -3.20 -7.77 -13.62
N SER A 49 -4.06 -8.13 -14.57
CA SER A 49 -4.26 -7.35 -15.80
C SER A 49 -4.92 -6.01 -15.51
N HIS A 50 -5.91 -6.01 -14.61
CA HIS A 50 -6.58 -4.80 -14.15
C HIS A 50 -5.59 -3.91 -13.39
N LEU A 51 -4.87 -4.47 -12.42
CA LEU A 51 -3.87 -3.77 -11.63
C LEU A 51 -2.82 -3.08 -12.52
N ARG A 52 -2.31 -3.80 -13.52
CA ARG A 52 -1.36 -3.25 -14.50
C ARG A 52 -1.96 -2.08 -15.28
N ASN A 53 -3.21 -2.18 -15.71
CA ASN A 53 -3.87 -1.13 -16.49
C ASN A 53 -4.09 0.13 -15.65
N CYS A 54 -4.53 -0.02 -14.39
CA CYS A 54 -4.68 1.10 -13.46
C CYS A 54 -3.35 1.79 -13.20
N ILE A 55 -2.30 1.01 -12.89
CA ILE A 55 -0.98 1.58 -12.64
C ILE A 55 -0.41 2.30 -13.87
N ALA A 56 -0.52 1.67 -15.05
CA ALA A 56 -0.08 2.29 -16.29
C ALA A 56 -0.82 3.60 -16.58
N THR A 57 -2.13 3.61 -16.41
CA THR A 57 -2.98 4.77 -16.68
C THR A 57 -2.72 5.89 -15.68
N GLY A 58 -2.63 5.58 -14.39
CA GLY A 58 -2.30 6.54 -13.34
C GLY A 58 -0.93 7.19 -13.56
N LEU A 59 0.10 6.39 -13.83
CA LEU A 59 1.44 6.92 -14.14
C LEU A 59 1.42 7.80 -15.39
N TYR A 60 0.69 7.41 -16.44
CA TYR A 60 0.56 8.23 -17.63
C TYR A 60 -0.16 9.55 -17.35
N GLU A 61 -1.33 9.54 -16.72
CA GLU A 61 -2.12 10.74 -16.44
C GLU A 61 -1.38 11.70 -15.49
N ASN A 62 -0.61 11.16 -14.56
CA ASN A 62 0.16 11.93 -13.58
C ASN A 62 1.56 12.33 -14.10
N ARG A 63 1.96 11.93 -15.32
CA ARG A 63 3.30 12.23 -15.89
C ARG A 63 3.60 13.72 -16.08
N LYS A 64 2.55 14.54 -16.25
CA LYS A 64 2.65 16.00 -16.54
C LYS A 64 2.24 16.88 -15.35
N ARG A 65 1.74 16.30 -14.26
CA ARG A 65 1.15 17.06 -13.16
C ARG A 65 2.18 17.27 -12.07
N HIS A 66 2.76 18.47 -12.06
CA HIS A 66 3.68 18.88 -11.00
C HIS A 66 2.97 19.23 -9.68
N MET A 67 1.64 19.47 -9.65
CA MET A 67 0.93 19.93 -8.43
C MET A 67 -0.59 19.63 -8.38
N LEU A 68 -1.06 18.44 -8.77
CA LEU A 68 -2.49 18.10 -8.65
C LEU A 68 -2.69 16.67 -8.17
N ALA A 69 -3.74 16.47 -7.37
CA ALA A 69 -4.20 15.19 -6.84
C ALA A 69 -4.07 14.07 -7.89
N SER A 70 -3.42 12.99 -7.49
CA SER A 70 -3.13 11.87 -8.36
C SER A 70 -4.44 11.21 -8.78
N LYS A 71 -4.61 11.00 -10.09
CA LYS A 71 -5.80 10.32 -10.62
C LYS A 71 -5.50 8.84 -10.79
N TRP A 72 -6.29 8.02 -10.11
CA TRP A 72 -6.29 6.57 -10.23
C TRP A 72 -7.72 6.10 -10.47
N ASP A 73 -7.86 4.96 -11.14
CA ASP A 73 -9.15 4.31 -11.33
C ASP A 73 -9.36 3.34 -10.17
N TYR A 74 -10.31 3.68 -9.30
CA TYR A 74 -10.72 2.91 -8.13
C TYR A 74 -12.01 2.12 -8.40
N SER A 75 -12.16 1.56 -9.60
CA SER A 75 -13.37 0.80 -9.98
C SER A 75 -13.73 -0.34 -9.01
N PHE A 76 -12.76 -0.84 -8.24
CA PHE A 76 -12.97 -1.57 -6.99
C PHE A 76 -12.46 -0.71 -5.83
N VAL A 77 -13.27 -0.54 -4.79
CA VAL A 77 -12.84 0.08 -3.53
C VAL A 77 -13.13 -0.92 -2.43
N ASN A 78 -12.10 -1.20 -1.65
CA ASN A 78 -12.21 -1.97 -0.44
C ASN A 78 -13.05 -1.23 0.60
N GLU A 79 -14.28 -1.68 0.80
CA GLU A 79 -15.24 -1.05 1.73
C GLU A 79 -14.86 -1.24 3.20
N PHE A 80 -13.93 -2.17 3.50
CA PHE A 80 -13.37 -2.36 4.83
C PHE A 80 -12.16 -1.47 5.10
N GLU A 81 -11.68 -0.69 4.12
CA GLU A 81 -10.60 0.26 4.34
C GLU A 81 -11.11 1.45 5.16
N ASN A 82 -10.79 1.47 6.46
CA ASN A 82 -10.94 2.65 7.32
C ASN A 82 -9.56 3.05 7.86
N GLU A 83 -9.45 4.26 8.44
CA GLU A 83 -8.16 4.78 8.95
C GLU A 83 -7.52 3.87 10.01
N ASP A 84 -8.32 3.23 10.86
CA ASP A 84 -7.83 2.35 11.92
C ASP A 84 -7.20 1.07 11.34
N HIS A 85 -7.87 0.45 10.36
CA HIS A 85 -7.33 -0.66 9.62
C HIS A 85 -6.09 -0.26 8.81
N LYS A 86 -6.09 0.92 8.20
CA LYS A 86 -4.94 1.44 7.44
C LYS A 86 -3.70 1.60 8.32
N MET A 87 -3.85 2.14 9.54
CA MET A 87 -2.78 2.22 10.54
C MET A 87 -2.22 0.85 10.90
N HIS A 88 -3.08 -0.16 11.04
CA HIS A 88 -2.67 -1.53 11.39
C HIS A 88 -2.07 -2.28 10.20
N PHE A 89 -2.49 -1.98 8.98
CA PHE A 89 -1.86 -2.52 7.77
C PHE A 89 -0.44 -1.98 7.54
N TYR A 90 -0.17 -0.73 7.93
CA TYR A 90 1.20 -0.21 7.99
C TYR A 90 2.06 -0.90 9.04
N HIS A 91 1.49 -1.54 10.06
CA HIS A 91 2.27 -2.38 10.99
C HIS A 91 2.74 -3.69 10.35
N ILE A 92 1.95 -4.25 9.42
CA ILE A 92 2.30 -5.51 8.76
C ILE A 92 3.24 -5.29 7.58
N ILE A 93 2.87 -4.36 6.70
CA ILE A 93 3.73 -3.91 5.62
C ILE A 93 4.29 -2.55 6.01
N GLY A 94 5.32 -2.62 6.85
CA GLY A 94 6.07 -1.47 7.35
C GLY A 94 6.77 -0.68 6.25
N THR A 95 7.21 0.52 6.64
CA THR A 95 7.99 1.42 5.78
C THR A 95 9.26 0.73 5.26
N ASP A 96 9.93 -0.07 6.10
CA ASP A 96 11.13 -0.86 5.78
C ASP A 96 10.86 -1.93 4.71
N GLN A 97 9.69 -2.56 4.75
CA GLN A 97 9.29 -3.57 3.78
C GLN A 97 8.96 -2.95 2.42
N TRP A 98 8.26 -1.81 2.43
CA TRP A 98 8.02 -1.03 1.23
C TRP A 98 9.32 -0.50 0.64
N GLU A 99 10.22 0.04 1.47
CA GLU A 99 11.53 0.50 1.03
C GLU A 99 12.33 -0.64 0.39
N SER A 100 12.36 -1.82 1.02
CA SER A 100 12.99 -3.01 0.46
C SER A 100 12.41 -3.41 -0.89
N PHE A 101 11.08 -3.34 -1.04
CA PHE A 101 10.40 -3.59 -2.30
C PHE A 101 10.79 -2.55 -3.38
N TRP A 102 10.80 -1.26 -3.03
CA TRP A 102 11.15 -0.18 -3.94
C TRP A 102 12.64 -0.14 -4.28
N ASN A 103 13.52 -0.61 -3.42
CA ASN A 103 14.94 -0.76 -3.77
C ASN A 103 15.15 -1.77 -4.91
N LEU A 104 14.31 -2.80 -4.98
CA LEU A 104 14.30 -3.76 -6.09
C LEU A 104 13.61 -3.23 -7.34
N TRP A 105 12.43 -2.62 -7.17
CA TRP A 105 11.52 -2.33 -8.29
C TRP A 105 11.44 -0.85 -8.67
N GLY A 106 11.73 0.07 -7.77
CA GLY A 106 11.59 1.53 -7.90
C GLY A 106 12.62 2.20 -8.80
N ASN A 107 13.63 1.48 -9.29
CA ASN A 107 14.70 2.03 -10.13
C ASN A 107 14.28 2.37 -11.58
N MET A 108 12.98 2.30 -11.90
CA MET A 108 12.46 2.80 -13.17
C MET A 108 12.45 4.33 -13.16
N SER A 109 12.85 4.97 -14.26
CA SER A 109 12.95 6.44 -14.37
C SER A 109 11.73 7.26 -13.94
N ASP A 110 10.50 6.70 -13.98
CA ASP A 110 9.30 7.44 -13.57
C ASP A 110 8.96 7.28 -12.07
N LEU A 111 9.64 6.34 -11.38
CA LEU A 111 9.48 6.04 -9.96
C LEU A 111 10.76 6.27 -9.15
N SER A 112 11.91 6.42 -9.80
CA SER A 112 13.21 6.63 -9.13
C SER A 112 13.22 7.93 -8.32
N ASP A 113 14.06 8.00 -7.29
CA ASP A 113 14.13 9.19 -6.41
C ASP A 113 14.62 10.43 -7.16
N ASP A 114 15.41 10.23 -8.21
CA ASP A 114 15.86 11.28 -9.13
C ASP A 114 14.75 11.81 -10.06
N SER A 115 13.58 11.15 -10.08
CA SER A 115 12.45 11.53 -10.92
C SER A 115 11.63 12.63 -10.28
N PRO A 116 11.17 13.65 -11.03
CA PRO A 116 10.16 14.58 -10.53
C PRO A 116 8.92 13.80 -10.09
N ARG A 117 8.67 13.80 -8.77
CA ARG A 117 7.59 13.03 -8.09
C ARG A 117 7.76 11.51 -8.08
N GLY A 118 8.99 11.00 -8.20
CA GLY A 118 9.23 9.55 -8.13
C GLY A 118 8.71 8.95 -6.83
N GLN A 119 9.11 9.55 -5.70
CA GLN A 119 8.66 9.14 -4.38
C GLN A 119 7.15 9.31 -4.18
N ASP A 120 6.57 10.46 -4.58
CA ASP A 120 5.11 10.65 -4.50
C ASP A 120 4.36 9.58 -5.27
N ARG A 121 4.84 9.18 -6.46
CA ARG A 121 4.20 8.13 -7.26
C ARG A 121 4.31 6.76 -6.62
N ARG A 122 5.41 6.47 -5.90
CA ARG A 122 5.52 5.24 -5.10
C ARG A 122 4.48 5.23 -3.98
N ILE A 123 4.29 6.35 -3.30
CA ILE A 123 3.27 6.50 -2.26
C ILE A 123 1.88 6.37 -2.86
N ASP A 124 1.60 7.06 -3.97
CA ASP A 124 0.32 6.96 -4.68
C ASP A 124 -0.02 5.51 -5.08
N ILE A 125 0.97 4.74 -5.52
CA ILE A 125 0.80 3.31 -5.82
C ILE A 125 0.49 2.52 -4.54
N GLN A 126 1.19 2.78 -3.43
CA GLN A 126 0.92 2.12 -2.15
C GLN A 126 -0.51 2.35 -1.70
N GLU A 127 -0.96 3.61 -1.70
CA GLU A 127 -2.33 4.00 -1.36
C GLU A 127 -3.36 3.34 -2.27
N PHE A 128 -3.09 3.32 -3.57
CA PHE A 128 -3.97 2.65 -4.51
C PHE A 128 -4.12 1.17 -4.19
N ILE A 129 -3.03 0.47 -3.86
CA ILE A 129 -3.05 -0.97 -3.57
C ILE A 129 -3.96 -1.30 -2.41
N TRP A 130 -3.91 -0.53 -1.32
CA TRP A 130 -4.74 -0.77 -0.14
C TRP A 130 -6.24 -0.76 -0.46
N GLY A 131 -6.66 0.20 -1.28
CA GLY A 131 -8.03 0.26 -1.78
C GLY A 131 -8.41 -0.87 -2.75
N GLN A 132 -7.45 -1.64 -3.27
CA GLN A 132 -7.68 -2.77 -4.18
C GLN A 132 -7.60 -4.15 -3.51
N LEU A 133 -7.22 -4.23 -2.23
CA LEU A 133 -7.14 -5.50 -1.52
C LEU A 133 -8.53 -5.98 -1.11
N ASP A 134 -8.73 -7.29 -1.13
CA ASP A 134 -9.91 -7.94 -0.55
C ASP A 134 -9.58 -8.29 0.90
N LEU A 135 -9.69 -7.31 1.79
CA LEU A 135 -9.37 -7.50 3.21
C LEU A 135 -10.29 -8.51 3.87
N SER A 136 -11.57 -8.55 3.48
CA SER A 136 -12.54 -9.49 4.04
C SER A 136 -12.17 -10.96 3.83
N ARG A 137 -11.35 -11.24 2.80
CA ARG A 137 -10.88 -12.59 2.45
C ARG A 137 -9.37 -12.74 2.58
N SER A 138 -8.70 -11.78 3.21
CA SER A 138 -7.26 -11.83 3.47
C SER A 138 -7.04 -12.50 4.83
N PRO A 139 -6.37 -13.67 4.91
CA PRO A 139 -6.04 -14.30 6.19
C PRO A 139 -5.29 -13.36 7.14
N GLN A 140 -4.52 -12.43 6.58
CA GLN A 140 -3.81 -11.44 7.35
C GLN A 140 -4.73 -10.48 8.11
N THR A 141 -5.95 -10.24 7.62
CA THR A 141 -6.94 -9.38 8.29
C THR A 141 -7.44 -10.02 9.59
N ASP A 142 -7.59 -11.35 9.63
CA ASP A 142 -8.01 -12.05 10.84
C ASP A 142 -6.97 -11.86 11.96
N ILE A 143 -5.68 -11.96 11.61
CA ILE A 143 -4.56 -11.71 12.54
C ILE A 143 -4.57 -10.25 13.03
N VAL A 144 -4.88 -9.30 12.16
CA VAL A 144 -4.99 -7.88 12.55
C VAL A 144 -6.12 -7.67 13.54
N ASN A 145 -7.27 -8.29 13.29
CA ASN A 145 -8.43 -8.16 14.15
C ASN A 145 -8.17 -8.78 15.52
N GLU A 146 -7.49 -9.93 15.59
CA GLU A 146 -7.06 -10.52 16.86
C GLU A 146 -6.12 -9.57 17.64
N LEU A 147 -5.13 -8.97 16.97
CA LEU A 147 -4.23 -7.99 17.62
C LEU A 147 -4.97 -6.73 18.09
N LEU A 148 -5.95 -6.27 17.33
CA LEU A 148 -6.80 -5.13 17.69
C LEU A 148 -7.64 -5.43 18.92
N ASP A 149 -8.25 -6.61 18.96
CA ASP A 149 -9.08 -7.05 20.09
C ASP A 149 -8.21 -7.21 21.36
N ASP A 150 -7.02 -7.80 21.25
CA ASP A 150 -6.06 -7.92 22.37
C ASP A 150 -5.65 -6.54 22.93
N MET A 151 -5.35 -5.56 22.05
CA MET A 151 -5.01 -4.21 22.49
C MET A 151 -6.19 -3.49 23.16
N LEU A 152 -7.41 -3.73 22.69
CA LEU A 152 -8.61 -3.18 23.32
C LEU A 152 -8.88 -3.83 24.68
N GLU A 153 -8.63 -5.13 24.83
CA GLU A 153 -8.72 -5.83 26.11
C GLU A 153 -7.66 -5.32 27.11
N ASP A 154 -6.42 -5.14 26.68
CA ASP A 154 -5.34 -4.57 27.50
C ASP A 154 -5.65 -3.13 27.93
N GLU A 155 -6.21 -2.29 27.04
CA GLU A 155 -6.67 -0.95 27.41
C GLU A 155 -7.84 -0.97 28.41
N ILE A 156 -8.72 -1.96 28.32
CA ILE A 156 -9.85 -2.12 29.25
C ILE A 156 -9.34 -2.58 30.62
N ASP A 157 -8.35 -3.47 30.68
CA ASP A 157 -7.76 -3.95 31.93
C ASP A 157 -6.88 -2.88 32.60
N ASP A 158 -6.14 -2.07 31.85
CA ASP A 158 -5.41 -0.91 32.39
C ASP A 158 -6.38 0.15 32.96
N ARG A 159 -7.56 0.32 32.34
CA ARG A 159 -8.61 1.22 32.87
C ARG A 159 -9.36 0.62 34.06
N ARG A 160 -9.43 -0.70 34.21
CA ARG A 160 -10.01 -1.38 35.38
C ARG A 160 -9.05 -1.41 36.57
N SER A 161 -7.76 -1.59 36.33
CA SER A 161 -6.71 -1.57 37.36
C SER A 161 -6.56 -0.18 37.99
N ASN A 162 -6.79 0.89 37.21
CA ASN A 162 -6.83 2.28 37.70
C ASN A 162 -8.18 2.72 38.32
N ARG A 163 -9.13 1.79 38.50
CA ARG A 163 -10.42 2.04 39.17
C ARG A 163 -10.52 1.33 40.53
N ILE A 164 -9.43 1.27 41.28
CA ILE A 164 -9.54 1.21 42.74
C ILE A 164 -10.02 2.60 43.19
N ASP A 165 -11.30 2.64 43.58
CA ASP A 165 -12.00 3.83 44.04
C ASP A 165 -11.28 4.45 45.25
N ILE A 166 -10.57 5.56 45.04
CA ILE A 166 -9.81 6.29 46.07
C ILE A 166 -10.72 6.72 47.23
N TYR A 167 -12.04 6.80 47.02
CA TYR A 167 -13.01 7.17 48.06
C TYR A 167 -13.45 6.03 48.98
N LEU A 168 -12.97 4.78 48.78
CA LEU A 168 -13.23 3.66 49.70
C LEU A 168 -12.12 3.41 50.73
N GLN A 169 -11.02 4.20 50.71
CA GLN A 169 -9.91 4.04 51.66
C GLN A 169 -9.96 4.94 52.92
N GLU A 170 -10.93 5.86 53.04
CA GLU A 170 -11.11 6.70 54.23
C GLU A 170 -12.41 6.36 54.98
N SER A 171 -12.48 5.19 55.61
CA SER A 171 -13.40 4.96 56.74
C SER A 171 -12.96 3.79 57.62
N HIS A 172 -11.69 3.76 57.99
CA HIS A 172 -11.23 3.06 59.18
C HIS A 172 -10.03 3.81 59.76
N ASP A 173 -10.33 4.84 60.56
CA ASP A 173 -9.71 5.13 61.85
C ASP A 173 -10.50 6.24 62.58
#